data_AF-A0A7L4ZJP2-F1
#
_entry.id   AF-A0A7L4ZJP2-F1
#
_cell.length_a   1.000
_cell.length_b   1.000
_cell.length_c   1.000
_cell.angle_alpha   90.00
_cell.angle_beta   90.00
_cell.angle_gamma   90.00
#
_symmetry.space_group_name_H-M   'P 1'
#
loop_
_entity.id
_entity.type
_entity.pdbx_description
1 polymer ?
#
loop_
_entity_poly.entity_id
_entity_poly.type
_entity_poly.pdbx_seq_one_letter_code
_entity_poly.pdbx_strand_id
1 'polypeptide(L)'
;MKYLIFTLSLLALIGCKDNTQQENKTTAIEESVNAATEQNINEVSVYSNTWTEEIKMNNGAKWQANAETNEGVKNMQNSIKIQKTSTLKEYQKLAEQLNKDISYVIKKCSMKGDSHNNLHVWLLPLMEKIEALSEAKTVEEASKLKHSIEENINGYNTYFQ
;
A
#
# COMPACT_ATOMS: atom_id res chain seq x y z
N MET A 1 -20.97 30.20 -37.86
CA MET A 1 -22.12 31.09 -37.63
C MET A 1 -22.45 31.10 -36.15
N LYS A 2 -22.82 32.27 -35.66
CA LYS A 2 -22.85 32.71 -34.27
C LYS A 2 -24.31 32.89 -33.87
N TYR A 3 -24.77 32.20 -32.83
CA TYR A 3 -26.03 32.44 -32.12
C TYR A 3 -25.80 31.89 -30.70
N LEU A 4 -25.47 32.64 -29.64
CA LEU A 4 -26.27 33.66 -28.94
C LEU A 4 -27.73 33.24 -28.73
N ILE A 5 -27.99 32.55 -27.62
CA ILE A 5 -29.32 32.48 -27.02
C ILE A 5 -29.17 32.92 -25.56
N PHE A 6 -29.64 34.14 -25.31
CA PHE A 6 -29.96 34.69 -24.00
C PHE A 6 -31.33 34.16 -23.60
N THR A 7 -31.47 33.56 -22.41
CA THR A 7 -32.75 33.53 -21.72
C THR A 7 -32.56 34.03 -20.28
N LEU A 8 -33.37 35.04 -19.99
CA LEU A 8 -33.39 35.91 -18.83
C LEU A 8 -34.76 35.71 -18.17
N SER A 9 -34.81 35.24 -16.92
CA SER A 9 -35.92 35.41 -15.96
C SER A 9 -35.90 34.32 -14.89
N LEU A 10 -36.27 34.54 -13.64
CA LEU A 10 -36.46 35.74 -12.82
C LEU A 10 -36.49 35.23 -11.36
N LEU A 11 -36.19 36.12 -10.43
CA LEU A 11 -35.97 35.90 -9.01
C LEU A 11 -37.11 35.21 -8.25
N ALA A 12 -36.73 34.41 -7.25
CA ALA A 12 -37.45 34.32 -5.97
C ALA A 12 -36.48 34.65 -4.83
N LEU A 13 -36.63 35.85 -4.26
CA LEU A 13 -35.98 36.28 -3.01
C LEU A 13 -36.97 36.10 -1.85
N ILE A 14 -36.63 35.21 -0.91
CA ILE A 14 -37.17 35.13 0.47
C ILE A 14 -36.04 34.47 1.29
N GLY A 15 -35.47 34.96 2.38
CA GLY A 15 -35.58 36.16 3.20
C GLY A 15 -34.46 36.09 4.25
N CYS A 16 -33.92 37.23 4.68
CA CYS A 16 -32.78 37.36 5.59
C CYS A 16 -33.09 37.02 7.06
N LYS A 17 -32.11 36.50 7.83
CA LYS A 17 -31.78 37.01 9.18
C LYS A 17 -30.38 36.60 9.67
N ASP A 18 -29.52 37.62 9.79
CA ASP A 18 -28.36 37.86 10.68
C ASP A 18 -27.15 36.88 10.68
N ASN A 19 -25.86 37.27 10.64
CA ASN A 19 -25.20 38.56 10.89
C ASN A 19 -23.75 38.58 10.36
N THR A 20 -23.30 39.78 9.95
CA THR A 20 -21.90 40.32 9.90
C THR A 20 -20.96 39.82 8.77
N GLN A 21 -20.88 40.53 7.63
CA GLN A 21 -19.86 41.55 7.22
C GLN A 21 -18.47 40.93 6.92
N GLN A 22 -17.75 41.16 5.81
CA GLN A 22 -17.83 42.15 4.72
C GLN A 22 -16.83 41.72 3.60
N GLU A 23 -17.16 42.00 2.33
CA GLU A 23 -16.33 42.57 1.23
C GLU A 23 -14.86 42.07 0.97
N ASN A 24 -14.29 41.96 -0.24
CA ASN A 24 -14.54 42.53 -1.56
C ASN A 24 -13.55 41.88 -2.59
N LYS A 25 -13.83 42.09 -3.89
CA LYS A 25 -12.86 42.40 -4.97
C LYS A 25 -12.05 41.30 -5.69
N THR A 26 -12.43 41.14 -6.97
CA THR A 26 -11.63 40.71 -8.14
C THR A 26 -10.17 41.18 -8.11
N THR A 27 -9.20 40.29 -8.37
CA THR A 27 -7.99 40.60 -9.15
C THR A 27 -7.39 39.30 -9.69
N ALA A 28 -7.21 39.21 -11.01
CA ALA A 28 -6.35 38.21 -11.61
C ALA A 28 -4.89 38.59 -11.29
N ILE A 29 -4.17 37.69 -10.62
CA ILE A 29 -2.71 37.65 -10.65
C ILE A 29 -2.34 36.18 -10.84
N GLU A 30 -1.73 35.93 -11.99
CA GLU A 30 -0.93 34.75 -12.26
C GLU A 30 0.16 34.67 -11.18
N GLU A 31 0.17 33.61 -10.40
CA GLU A 31 1.38 33.23 -9.67
C GLU A 31 1.53 31.71 -9.70
N SER A 32 2.60 31.34 -10.40
CA SER A 32 3.28 30.07 -10.38
C SER A 32 3.18 29.35 -9.04
N VAL A 33 2.55 28.18 -9.02
CA VAL A 33 2.76 27.21 -7.95
C VAL A 33 3.51 26.01 -8.54
N ASN A 34 4.74 25.91 -8.05
CA ASN A 34 5.75 24.90 -8.30
C ASN A 34 5.21 23.51 -8.65
N ALA A 35 5.59 23.06 -9.84
CA ALA A 35 5.83 21.66 -10.13
C ALA A 35 7.03 21.17 -9.29
N ALA A 36 6.79 20.77 -8.04
CA ALA A 36 7.81 20.10 -7.22
C ALA A 36 7.19 19.38 -6.01
N THR A 37 6.17 18.53 -6.16
CA THR A 37 5.79 17.60 -5.07
C THR A 37 5.05 16.35 -5.55
N GLU A 38 5.49 15.71 -6.64
CA GLU A 38 4.95 14.40 -7.06
C GLU A 38 5.99 13.27 -7.09
N GLN A 39 7.16 13.49 -6.48
CA GLN A 39 8.24 12.49 -6.48
C GLN A 39 8.50 11.82 -5.12
N ASN A 40 7.67 12.08 -4.09
CA ASN A 40 7.87 11.49 -2.75
C ASN A 40 6.72 10.61 -2.24
N ILE A 41 5.63 10.47 -3.00
CA ILE A 41 4.46 9.68 -2.56
C ILE A 41 4.69 8.17 -2.75
N ASN A 42 5.47 7.76 -3.77
CA ASN A 42 5.81 6.35 -4.01
C ASN A 42 6.95 5.81 -3.15
N GLU A 43 7.81 6.67 -2.59
CA GLU A 43 8.89 6.21 -1.73
C GLU A 43 8.36 5.82 -0.35
N VAL A 44 7.42 6.60 0.21
CA VAL A 44 6.81 6.30 1.53
C VAL A 44 5.92 5.04 1.48
N SER A 45 5.28 4.77 0.34
CA SER A 45 4.31 3.67 0.23
C SER A 45 4.94 2.30 0.40
N VAL A 46 6.08 2.03 -0.25
CA VAL A 46 6.67 0.69 -0.32
C VAL A 46 7.19 0.19 1.04
N TYR A 47 7.67 1.07 1.92
CA TYR A 47 8.12 0.67 3.25
C TYR A 47 6.98 0.46 4.25
N SER A 48 5.78 0.96 3.95
CA SER A 48 4.68 0.99 4.93
C SER A 48 3.93 -0.36 5.01
N ASN A 49 3.37 -0.64 6.19
CA ASN A 49 2.52 -1.80 6.44
C ASN A 49 1.03 -1.39 6.61
N THR A 50 0.56 -0.46 5.78
CA THR A 50 -0.82 0.05 5.77
C THR A 50 -1.86 -1.01 5.43
N TRP A 51 -1.46 -2.12 4.80
CA TRP A 51 -2.32 -3.29 4.58
C TRP A 51 -2.94 -3.84 5.88
N THR A 52 -2.35 -3.55 7.03
CA THR A 52 -2.90 -3.90 8.36
C THR A 52 -4.21 -3.18 8.68
N GLU A 53 -4.47 -2.03 8.02
CA GLU A 53 -5.71 -1.26 8.13
C GLU A 53 -6.81 -1.82 7.22
N GLU A 54 -6.44 -2.54 6.17
CA GLU A 54 -7.35 -3.07 5.15
C GLU A 54 -7.75 -4.53 5.40
N ILE A 55 -6.84 -5.33 5.95
CA ILE A 55 -7.06 -6.75 6.17
C ILE A 55 -8.08 -6.97 7.31
N LYS A 56 -9.00 -7.92 7.10
CA LYS A 56 -10.08 -8.20 8.04
C LYS A 56 -9.80 -9.44 8.88
N MET A 57 -10.52 -9.57 9.99
CA MET A 57 -10.62 -10.82 10.75
C MET A 57 -11.87 -11.59 10.33
N ASN A 58 -11.85 -12.91 10.49
CA ASN A 58 -13.02 -13.77 10.31
C ASN A 58 -13.95 -13.66 11.52
N ASN A 59 -14.77 -12.60 11.57
CA ASN A 59 -15.67 -12.32 12.69
C ASN A 59 -14.95 -12.32 14.05
N GLY A 60 -13.77 -11.69 14.09
CA GLY A 60 -12.92 -11.64 15.28
C GLY A 60 -11.96 -12.83 15.45
N ALA A 61 -12.11 -13.89 14.66
CA ALA A 61 -11.17 -15.02 14.61
C ALA A 61 -10.18 -14.89 13.43
N LYS A 62 -9.13 -15.72 13.45
CA LYS A 62 -8.19 -15.83 12.34
C LYS A 62 -8.79 -16.58 11.15
N TRP A 63 -8.38 -16.22 9.95
CA TRP A 63 -8.66 -16.96 8.73
C TRP A 63 -7.96 -18.33 8.76
N GLN A 64 -8.64 -19.37 8.28
CA GLN A 64 -8.00 -20.67 8.07
C GLN A 64 -7.26 -20.66 6.74
N ALA A 65 -5.96 -20.93 6.79
CA ALA A 65 -5.17 -21.21 5.61
C ALA A 65 -4.95 -22.72 5.43
N ASN A 66 -4.74 -23.15 4.18
CA ASN A 66 -4.32 -24.52 3.94
C ASN A 66 -2.88 -24.73 4.42
N ALA A 67 -2.53 -25.97 4.74
CA ALA A 67 -1.26 -26.32 5.37
C ALA A 67 -0.05 -25.83 4.58
N GLU A 68 -0.09 -25.92 3.25
CA GLU A 68 0.99 -25.48 2.36
C GLU A 68 1.18 -23.96 2.38
N THR A 69 0.12 -23.17 2.57
CA THR A 69 0.25 -21.72 2.76
C THR A 69 0.97 -21.42 4.07
N ASN A 70 0.57 -22.07 5.16
CA ASN A 70 1.24 -21.92 6.46
C ASN A 70 2.72 -22.37 6.41
N GLU A 71 3.01 -23.46 5.68
CA GLU A 71 4.38 -23.91 5.44
C GLU A 71 5.20 -22.87 4.65
N GLY A 72 4.64 -22.34 3.56
CA GLY A 72 5.32 -21.31 2.77
C GLY A 72 5.63 -20.04 3.57
N VAL A 73 4.71 -19.61 4.45
CA VAL A 73 4.97 -18.49 5.37
C VAL A 73 6.07 -18.82 6.37
N LYS A 74 6.07 -20.02 6.94
CA LYS A 74 7.14 -20.48 7.82
C LYS A 74 8.50 -20.51 7.11
N ASN A 75 8.53 -20.90 5.84
CA ASN A 75 9.74 -20.85 5.02
C ASN A 75 10.24 -19.41 4.87
N MET A 76 9.36 -18.45 4.56
CA MET A 76 9.71 -17.02 4.50
C MET A 76 10.28 -16.50 5.84
N GLN A 77 9.63 -16.83 6.97
CA GLN A 77 10.11 -16.49 8.31
C GLN A 77 11.50 -17.05 8.60
N ASN A 78 11.78 -18.28 8.15
CA ASN A 78 13.10 -18.87 8.29
C ASN A 78 14.12 -18.19 7.38
N SER A 79 13.81 -18.00 6.10
CA SER A 79 14.67 -17.35 5.11
C SER A 79 15.14 -15.98 5.59
N ILE A 80 14.22 -15.12 6.07
CA ILE A 80 14.57 -13.78 6.54
C ILE A 80 15.42 -13.78 7.82
N LYS A 81 15.27 -14.81 8.67
CA LYS A 81 16.02 -14.96 9.91
C LYS A 81 17.44 -15.47 9.70
N ILE A 82 17.63 -16.43 8.80
CA ILE A 82 18.91 -17.14 8.64
C ILE A 82 19.84 -16.48 7.62
N GLN A 83 19.28 -15.73 6.66
CA GLN A 83 20.05 -15.18 5.57
C GLN A 83 20.88 -13.98 6.01
N LYS A 84 22.18 -14.02 5.69
CA LYS A 84 23.07 -12.87 5.89
C LYS A 84 22.60 -11.69 5.05
N THR A 85 22.77 -10.48 5.58
CA THR A 85 22.23 -9.23 5.01
C THR A 85 23.19 -8.06 5.29
N SER A 86 24.48 -8.23 4.97
CA SER A 86 25.52 -7.23 5.21
C SER A 86 25.95 -6.50 3.93
N THR A 87 25.62 -7.04 2.76
CA THR A 87 25.95 -6.47 1.44
C THR A 87 24.72 -6.46 0.53
N LEU A 88 24.70 -5.59 -0.49
CA LEU A 88 23.62 -5.57 -1.49
C LEU A 88 23.38 -6.93 -2.13
N LYS A 89 24.46 -7.64 -2.49
CA LYS A 89 24.37 -8.98 -3.08
C LYS A 89 23.67 -9.99 -2.14
N GLU A 90 23.87 -9.85 -0.83
CA GLU A 90 23.21 -10.72 0.15
C GLU A 90 21.73 -10.38 0.33
N TYR A 91 21.36 -9.10 0.29
CA TYR A 91 19.95 -8.68 0.25
C TYR A 91 19.24 -9.13 -1.02
N GLN A 92 19.89 -9.01 -2.18
CA GLN A 92 19.34 -9.50 -3.45
C GLN A 92 19.11 -11.01 -3.42
N LYS A 93 20.05 -11.78 -2.83
CA LYS A 93 19.84 -13.21 -2.60
C LYS A 93 18.68 -13.50 -1.64
N LEU A 94 18.43 -12.63 -0.64
CA LEU A 94 17.28 -12.76 0.23
C LEU A 94 15.98 -12.53 -0.56
N ALA A 95 15.93 -11.50 -1.40
CA ALA A 95 14.80 -11.25 -2.30
C ALA A 95 14.53 -12.45 -3.22
N GLU A 96 15.57 -13.02 -3.83
CA GLU A 96 15.45 -14.23 -4.66
C GLU A 96 14.87 -15.42 -3.89
N GLN A 97 15.29 -15.63 -2.64
CA GLN A 97 14.78 -16.73 -1.81
C GLN A 97 13.33 -16.49 -1.40
N LEU A 98 12.99 -15.28 -0.96
CA LEU A 98 11.61 -14.92 -0.59
C LEU A 98 10.66 -15.02 -1.79
N ASN A 99 11.10 -14.66 -3.00
CA ASN A 99 10.33 -14.86 -4.22
C ASN A 99 10.03 -16.33 -4.51
N LYS A 100 10.95 -17.25 -4.20
CA LYS A 100 10.70 -18.70 -4.32
C LYS A 100 9.68 -19.16 -3.28
N ASP A 101 9.81 -18.68 -2.04
CA ASP A 101 8.91 -19.03 -0.95
C ASP A 101 7.48 -18.51 -1.21
N ILE A 102 7.33 -17.28 -1.71
CA ILE A 102 6.03 -16.74 -2.17
C ILE A 102 5.47 -17.53 -3.34
N SER A 103 6.31 -17.88 -4.31
CA SER A 103 5.88 -18.68 -5.46
C SER A 103 5.31 -20.03 -5.00
N TYR A 104 5.84 -20.62 -3.92
CA TYR A 104 5.26 -21.81 -3.32
C TYR A 104 3.86 -21.53 -2.75
N VAL A 105 3.69 -20.48 -1.96
CA VAL A 105 2.38 -20.07 -1.40
C VAL A 105 1.35 -19.87 -2.52
N ILE A 106 1.69 -19.13 -3.57
CA ILE A 106 0.79 -18.86 -4.70
C ILE A 106 0.38 -20.15 -5.40
N LYS A 107 1.34 -21.03 -5.68
CA LYS A 107 1.09 -22.29 -6.41
C LYS A 107 0.31 -23.31 -5.59
N LYS A 108 0.42 -23.27 -4.26
CA LYS A 108 -0.16 -24.26 -3.36
C LYS A 108 -1.40 -23.78 -2.61
N CYS A 109 -1.77 -22.51 -2.75
CA CYS A 109 -2.98 -21.96 -2.13
C CYS A 109 -4.22 -22.68 -2.68
N SER A 110 -4.97 -23.33 -1.78
CA SER A 110 -6.25 -23.98 -2.09
C SER A 110 -7.45 -23.26 -1.48
N MET A 111 -7.21 -22.23 -0.66
CA MET A 111 -8.23 -21.36 -0.10
C MET A 111 -9.15 -20.75 -1.17
N LYS A 112 -10.39 -20.47 -0.79
CA LYS A 112 -11.41 -19.79 -1.59
C LYS A 112 -12.19 -18.81 -0.72
N GLY A 113 -12.88 -17.87 -1.34
CA GLY A 113 -13.71 -16.89 -0.63
C GLY A 113 -12.88 -15.92 0.20
N ASP A 114 -13.41 -15.48 1.33
CA ASP A 114 -12.86 -14.35 2.07
C ASP A 114 -11.46 -14.59 2.66
N SER A 115 -11.11 -15.83 3.03
CA SER A 115 -9.74 -16.13 3.46
C SER A 115 -8.73 -15.95 2.33
N HIS A 116 -9.09 -16.35 1.11
CA HIS A 116 -8.27 -16.12 -0.08
C HIS A 116 -8.15 -14.62 -0.39
N ASN A 117 -9.27 -13.89 -0.36
CA ASN A 117 -9.27 -12.45 -0.64
C ASN A 117 -8.42 -11.66 0.37
N ASN A 118 -8.50 -12.00 1.66
CA ASN A 118 -7.67 -11.37 2.68
C ASN A 118 -6.20 -11.82 2.59
N LEU A 119 -5.89 -12.98 2.01
CA LEU A 119 -4.50 -13.35 1.74
C LEU A 119 -3.89 -12.37 0.73
N HIS A 120 -4.63 -11.91 -0.29
CA HIS A 120 -4.13 -10.91 -1.25
C HIS A 120 -3.79 -9.57 -0.60
N VAL A 121 -4.60 -9.11 0.36
CA VAL A 121 -4.33 -7.87 1.11
C VAL A 121 -2.96 -7.93 1.80
N TRP A 122 -2.61 -9.09 2.35
CA TRP A 122 -1.31 -9.32 2.97
C TRP A 122 -0.19 -9.58 1.95
N LEU A 123 -0.48 -10.31 0.86
CA LEU A 123 0.50 -10.85 -0.07
C LEU A 123 0.99 -9.84 -1.11
N LEU A 124 0.10 -9.03 -1.68
CA LEU A 124 0.45 -8.06 -2.72
C LEU A 124 1.51 -7.04 -2.26
N PRO A 125 1.33 -6.32 -1.14
CA PRO A 125 2.35 -5.37 -0.66
C PRO A 125 3.66 -6.08 -0.28
N LEU A 126 3.61 -7.34 0.18
CA LEU A 126 4.81 -8.13 0.45
C LEU A 126 5.60 -8.41 -0.84
N MET A 127 4.90 -8.76 -1.93
CA MET A 127 5.53 -8.98 -3.24
C MET A 127 6.19 -7.69 -3.78
N GLU A 128 5.50 -6.55 -3.66
CA GLU A 128 6.06 -5.25 -4.07
C GLU A 128 7.32 -4.89 -3.29
N LYS A 129 7.33 -5.13 -1.98
CA LYS A 129 8.51 -4.92 -1.13
C LYS A 129 9.68 -5.83 -1.51
N ILE A 130 9.41 -7.10 -1.81
CA ILE A 130 10.45 -8.06 -2.21
C ILE A 130 11.04 -7.68 -3.57
N GLU A 131 10.21 -7.21 -4.51
CA GLU A 131 10.68 -6.69 -5.79
C GLU A 131 11.60 -5.48 -5.57
N ALA A 132 11.17 -4.51 -4.78
CA ALA A 132 12.00 -3.36 -4.41
C ALA A 132 13.32 -3.79 -3.73
N LEU A 133 13.31 -4.82 -2.88
CA LEU A 133 14.52 -5.34 -2.25
C LEU A 133 15.51 -5.91 -3.28
N SER A 134 15.00 -6.52 -4.35
CA SER A 134 15.83 -7.03 -5.45
C SER A 134 16.50 -5.90 -6.24
N GLU A 135 15.84 -4.74 -6.32
CA GLU A 135 16.27 -3.58 -7.07
C GLU A 135 17.07 -2.56 -6.26
N ALA A 136 17.09 -2.69 -4.93
CA ALA A 136 17.72 -1.74 -4.00
C ALA A 136 19.15 -1.36 -4.42
N LYS A 137 19.46 -0.05 -4.33
CA LYS A 137 20.74 0.52 -4.78
C LYS A 137 21.71 0.76 -3.63
N THR A 138 21.22 0.79 -2.41
CA THR A 138 22.06 0.99 -1.21
C THR A 138 21.76 -0.04 -0.12
N VAL A 139 22.77 -0.32 0.73
CA VAL A 139 22.60 -1.21 1.89
C VAL A 139 21.58 -0.64 2.88
N GLU A 140 21.52 0.68 3.02
CA GLU A 140 20.56 1.33 3.92
C GLU A 140 19.12 1.15 3.44
N GLU A 141 18.85 1.39 2.16
CA GLU A 141 17.56 1.12 1.52
C GLU A 141 17.16 -0.35 1.68
N ALA A 142 18.06 -1.27 1.33
CA ALA A 142 17.82 -2.70 1.45
C ALA A 142 17.54 -3.14 2.90
N SER A 143 18.20 -2.50 3.88
CA SER A 143 17.96 -2.75 5.30
C SER A 143 16.56 -2.30 5.73
N LYS A 144 16.12 -1.10 5.30
CA LYS A 144 14.76 -0.60 5.55
C LYS A 144 13.70 -1.50 4.91
N LEU A 145 13.91 -1.94 3.66
CA LEU A 145 13.03 -2.87 2.97
C LEU A 145 12.95 -4.22 3.69
N LYS A 146 14.10 -4.80 4.10
CA LYS A 146 14.11 -6.04 4.89
C LYS A 146 13.27 -5.90 6.16
N HIS A 147 13.41 -4.80 6.89
CA HIS A 147 12.65 -4.59 8.12
C HIS A 147 11.13 -4.57 7.83
N SER A 148 10.70 -3.80 6.83
CA SER A 148 9.30 -3.75 6.41
C SER A 148 8.77 -5.13 5.96
N ILE A 149 9.55 -5.88 5.19
CA ILE A 149 9.24 -7.25 4.76
C ILE A 149 9.09 -8.19 5.96
N GLU A 150 9.98 -8.09 6.94
CA GLU A 150 9.96 -8.91 8.16
C GLU A 150 8.70 -8.67 8.97
N GLU A 151 8.32 -7.40 9.16
CA GLU A 151 7.05 -7.04 9.79
C GLU A 151 5.84 -7.57 8.99
N ASN A 152 5.86 -7.41 7.67
CA ASN A 152 4.78 -7.90 6.81
C ASN A 152 4.63 -9.42 6.91
N ILE A 153 5.73 -10.19 6.82
CA ILE A 153 5.74 -11.65 6.94
C ILE A 153 5.21 -12.09 8.32
N ASN A 154 5.70 -11.45 9.39
CA ASN A 154 5.32 -11.83 10.75
C ASN A 154 3.87 -11.45 11.08
N GLY A 155 3.34 -10.39 10.47
CA GLY A 155 1.96 -9.97 10.60
C GLY A 155 0.94 -11.02 10.14
N TYR A 156 1.33 -11.96 9.28
CA TYR A 156 0.50 -13.10 8.87
C TYR A 156 -0.13 -13.83 10.07
N ASN A 157 0.67 -14.08 11.11
CA ASN A 157 0.26 -14.85 12.28
C ASN A 157 -0.81 -14.14 13.13
N THR A 158 -1.05 -12.84 12.91
CA THR A 158 -2.14 -12.10 13.54
C THR A 158 -3.49 -12.45 12.90
N TYR A 159 -3.51 -12.67 11.58
CA TYR A 159 -4.74 -12.77 10.79
C TYR A 159 -5.05 -14.18 10.31
N PHE A 160 -4.04 -15.06 10.22
CA PHE A 160 -4.17 -16.41 9.69
C PHE A 160 -3.67 -17.48 10.68
N GLN A 161 -4.19 -18.69 10.54
CA GLN A 161 -3.74 -19.90 11.22
C GLN A 161 -3.85 -21.12 10.32
#